data_AF-A0A2N5CCP9-F1
#
_entry.id   AF-A0A2N5CCP9-F1
#
_cell.length_a   1.000
_cell.length_b   1.000
_cell.length_c   1.000
_cell.angle_alpha   90.00
_cell.angle_beta   90.00
_cell.angle_gamma   90.00
#
_symmetry.space_group_name_H-M   'P 1'
#
loop_
_entity.id
_entity.type
_entity.pdbx_description
1 polymer ?
#
loop_
_entity_poly.entity_id
_entity_poly.type
_entity_poly.pdbx_seq_one_letter_code
_entity_poly.pdbx_strand_id
1 'polypeptide(L)'
;MAATAGIIPATFSSAPLTTFDRSFSAALRAFRDEGVGDINADRQAGSITGRAGSTPISAAFRRQADGTLNVQFASPDPKANDLLQRIYNAYNRRMGR
;
A
#
# COMPACT_ATOMS: atom_id res chain seq x y z
N MET A 1 -27.79 -8.71 7.03
CA MET A 1 -27.01 -7.55 7.50
C MET A 1 -25.64 -7.62 6.84
N ALA A 2 -25.39 -6.81 5.81
CA ALA A 2 -24.12 -6.80 5.08
C ALA A 2 -23.07 -6.09 5.94
N ALA A 3 -21.96 -6.77 6.21
CA ALA A 3 -20.81 -6.14 6.84
C ALA A 3 -20.26 -5.08 5.89
N THR A 4 -20.64 -3.81 6.09
CA THR A 4 -19.87 -2.67 5.61
C THR A 4 -18.60 -2.61 6.46
N ALA A 5 -17.69 -3.56 6.21
CA ALA A 5 -16.29 -3.31 6.45
C ALA A 5 -15.94 -2.17 5.49
N GLY A 6 -16.08 -0.94 5.96
CA GLY A 6 -15.64 0.25 5.25
C GLY A 6 -14.14 0.11 5.05
N ILE A 7 -13.75 -0.56 3.97
CA ILE A 7 -12.44 -0.38 3.37
C ILE A 7 -12.40 1.09 3.02
N ILE A 8 -11.65 1.86 3.79
CA ILE A 8 -11.43 3.27 3.49
C ILE A 8 -10.24 3.25 2.53
N PRO A 9 -10.48 3.48 1.22
CA PRO A 9 -9.38 3.57 0.29
C PRO A 9 -8.62 4.84 0.64
N ALA A 10 -7.42 4.69 1.20
CA ALA A 10 -6.64 5.83 1.59
C ALA A 10 -5.29 5.77 0.88
N THR A 11 -5.15 6.76 0.00
CA THR A 11 -3.95 7.18 -0.68
C THR A 11 -3.55 6.35 -1.90
N PHE A 12 -3.46 7.07 -3.02
CA PHE A 12 -3.07 6.57 -4.33
C PHE A 12 -1.77 7.24 -4.74
N SER A 13 -0.82 6.46 -5.24
CA SER A 13 0.37 6.98 -5.88
C SER A 13 0.50 6.42 -7.28
N SER A 14 0.55 7.29 -8.27
CA SER A 14 0.89 6.89 -9.65
C SER A 14 2.40 6.92 -9.84
N ALA A 15 2.96 5.85 -10.39
CA ALA A 15 4.38 5.70 -10.71
C ALA A 15 4.55 5.14 -12.14
N PRO A 16 5.70 5.30 -12.80
CA PRO A 16 5.93 4.63 -14.09
C PRO A 16 5.87 3.11 -13.93
N LEU A 17 5.31 2.38 -14.91
CA LEU A 17 5.20 0.93 -14.82
C LEU A 17 6.56 0.21 -14.69
N THR A 18 7.60 0.78 -15.31
CA THR A 18 9.00 0.31 -15.20
C THR A 18 9.54 0.34 -13.77
N THR A 19 8.91 1.11 -12.89
CA THR A 19 9.28 1.21 -11.48
C THR A 19 8.52 0.24 -10.58
N PHE A 20 7.71 -0.68 -11.12
CA PHE A 20 6.95 -1.65 -10.32
C PHE A 20 7.80 -2.39 -9.28
N ASP A 21 8.93 -2.97 -9.68
CA ASP A 21 9.78 -3.74 -8.75
C ASP A 21 10.38 -2.82 -7.65
N ARG A 22 10.66 -1.57 -8.01
CA ARG A 22 11.13 -0.51 -7.10
C ARG A 22 10.04 -0.08 -6.13
N SER A 23 8.84 0.22 -6.63
CA SER A 23 7.64 0.60 -5.87
C SER A 23 7.21 -0.52 -4.92
N PHE A 24 7.21 -1.76 -5.39
CA PHE A 24 6.87 -2.94 -4.60
C PHE A 24 7.87 -3.14 -3.46
N SER A 25 9.17 -3.07 -3.76
CA SER A 25 10.23 -3.15 -2.75
C SER A 25 10.18 -1.97 -1.76
N ALA A 26 9.86 -0.76 -2.23
CA ALA A 26 9.74 0.43 -1.40
C ALA A 26 8.54 0.35 -0.44
N ALA A 27 7.39 -0.15 -0.91
CA ALA A 27 6.22 -0.37 -0.08
C ALA A 27 6.44 -1.49 0.95
N LEU A 28 7.03 -2.61 0.54
CA LEU A 28 7.37 -3.72 1.44
C LEU A 28 8.30 -3.25 2.57
N ARG A 29 9.32 -2.46 2.23
CA ARG A 29 10.19 -1.85 3.24
C ARG A 29 9.45 -0.84 4.11
N ALA A 30 8.44 -0.14 3.60
CA ALA A 30 7.69 0.86 4.37
C ALA A 30 6.82 0.17 5.42
N PHE A 31 6.18 -0.94 5.04
CA PHE A 31 5.44 -1.79 5.95
C PHE A 31 6.35 -2.28 7.09
N ARG A 32 7.55 -2.78 6.75
CA ARG A 32 8.51 -3.22 7.77
C ARG A 32 8.99 -2.10 8.69
N ASP A 33 9.21 -0.89 8.15
CA ASP A 33 9.68 0.28 8.90
C ASP A 33 8.62 0.78 9.90
N GLU A 34 7.35 0.75 9.50
CA GLU A 34 6.19 1.10 10.34
C GLU A 34 5.81 -0.03 11.34
N GLY A 35 6.58 -1.12 11.40
CA GLY A 35 6.30 -2.23 12.31
C GLY A 35 5.11 -3.10 11.92
N VAL A 36 4.73 -3.11 10.64
CA VAL A 36 3.71 -4.00 10.11
C VAL A 36 4.21 -5.45 10.17
N GLY A 37 3.48 -6.30 10.88
CA GLY A 37 3.68 -7.74 10.96
C GLY A 37 2.85 -8.51 9.92
N ASP A 38 3.06 -9.82 9.86
CA ASP A 38 2.35 -10.77 8.99
C ASP A 38 2.27 -10.30 7.54
N ILE A 39 3.39 -9.75 7.03
CA ILE A 39 3.43 -9.20 5.70
C ILE A 39 3.40 -10.33 4.68
N ASN A 40 2.34 -10.38 3.89
CA ASN A 40 2.20 -11.24 2.72
C ASN A 40 2.34 -10.41 1.45
N ALA A 41 3.45 -10.58 0.74
CA ALA A 41 3.77 -9.81 -0.46
C ALA A 41 3.61 -10.69 -1.70
N ASP A 42 2.48 -10.56 -2.39
CA ASP A 42 2.20 -11.28 -3.63
C ASP A 42 2.58 -10.42 -4.84
N ARG A 43 3.77 -10.69 -5.38
CA ARG A 43 4.31 -9.94 -6.52
C ARG A 43 3.61 -10.30 -7.84
N GLN A 44 3.00 -11.49 -7.94
CA GLN A 44 2.27 -11.95 -9.13
C GLN A 44 0.91 -11.26 -9.25
N ALA A 45 0.16 -11.23 -8.14
CA ALA A 45 -1.10 -10.51 -8.00
C ALA A 45 -0.91 -8.99 -7.93
N GLY A 46 0.30 -8.53 -7.57
CA GLY A 46 0.58 -7.11 -7.37
C GLY A 46 -0.12 -6.60 -6.12
N SER A 47 -0.03 -7.33 -5.01
CA SER A 47 -0.62 -6.91 -3.73
C SER A 47 0.32 -7.22 -2.57
N ILE A 48 0.27 -6.38 -1.54
CA ILE A 48 0.99 -6.60 -0.27
C ILE A 48 -0.03 -6.41 0.84
N THR A 49 -0.28 -7.43 1.62
CA THR A 49 -1.12 -7.34 2.82
C THR A 49 -0.25 -7.48 4.06
N GLY A 50 -0.71 -6.92 5.17
CA GLY A 50 -0.05 -7.04 6.47
C GLY A 50 -0.94 -6.47 7.57
N ARG A 51 -0.43 -6.45 8.81
CA ARG A 51 -1.12 -5.83 9.95
C ARG A 51 -0.16 -5.04 10.83
N ALA A 52 -0.47 -3.78 11.12
CA ALA A 52 0.23 -2.99 12.13
C ALA A 52 -0.47 -3.19 13.48
N GLY A 53 0.07 -4.07 14.33
CA GLY A 53 -0.61 -4.47 15.57
C GLY A 53 -1.97 -5.11 15.27
N SER A 54 -3.05 -4.39 15.57
CA SER A 54 -4.45 -4.83 15.33
C SER A 54 -5.06 -4.29 14.03
N THR A 55 -4.34 -3.44 13.30
CA THR A 55 -4.85 -2.71 12.14
C THR A 55 -4.42 -3.40 10.83
N PRO A 56 -5.35 -3.97 10.04
CA PRO A 56 -5.01 -4.58 8.76
C PRO A 56 -4.63 -3.51 7.75
N ILE A 57 -3.60 -3.74 6.95
CA ILE A 57 -3.17 -2.80 5.90
C ILE A 57 -2.94 -3.61 4.63
N SER A 58 -3.38 -3.07 3.51
CA SER A 58 -3.19 -3.64 2.19
C SER A 58 -2.66 -2.58 1.24
N ALA A 59 -1.75 -2.98 0.36
CA ALA A 59 -1.29 -2.22 -0.78
C ALA A 59 -1.62 -3.01 -2.05
N ALA A 60 -2.21 -2.37 -3.04
CA ALA A 60 -2.52 -2.94 -4.33
C ALA A 60 -1.81 -2.16 -5.43
N PHE A 61 -1.18 -2.86 -6.35
CA PHE A 61 -0.38 -2.34 -7.45
C PHE A 61 -1.08 -2.68 -8.75
N ARG A 62 -1.86 -1.75 -9.28
CA ARG A 62 -2.58 -1.91 -10.55
C ARG A 62 -1.81 -1.27 -11.68
N ARG A 63 -1.38 -2.09 -12.64
CA ARG A 63 -0.80 -1.61 -13.91
C ARG A 63 -1.93 -1.02 -14.75
N GLN A 64 -1.78 0.22 -15.18
CA GLN A 64 -2.76 0.91 -16.01
C GLN A 64 -2.36 0.80 -17.49
N ALA A 65 -3.36 0.86 -18.37
CA ALA A 65 -3.15 0.76 -19.82
C ALA A 65 -2.37 1.95 -20.41
N ASP A 66 -2.24 3.04 -19.66
CA ASP A 66 -1.47 4.24 -20.00
C ASP A 66 0.05 4.09 -19.76
N GLY A 67 0.51 2.93 -19.29
CA GLY A 67 1.92 2.68 -18.96
C GLY A 67 2.34 3.17 -17.57
N THR A 68 1.36 3.52 -16.72
CA THR A 68 1.59 3.85 -15.31
C THR A 68 1.20 2.70 -14.39
N LEU A 69 1.63 2.80 -13.14
CA LEU A 69 1.36 1.89 -12.05
C LEU A 69 0.65 2.68 -10.95
N ASN A 70 -0.58 2.31 -10.68
CA ASN A 70 -1.34 2.85 -9.57
C ASN A 70 -1.11 2.02 -8.32
N VAL A 71 -0.49 2.62 -7.32
CA VAL A 71 -0.32 2.04 -5.99
C VAL A 71 -1.42 2.57 -5.09
N GLN A 72 -2.29 1.69 -4.62
CA GLN A 72 -3.37 1.99 -3.71
C GLN A 72 -3.06 1.40 -2.34
N PHE A 73 -3.05 2.21 -1.30
CA PHE A 73 -3.05 1.71 0.07
C PHE A 73 -4.50 1.71 0.60
N ALA A 74 -4.82 0.74 1.43
CA ALA A 74 -6.16 0.59 1.99
C ALA A 74 -6.09 -0.08 3.36
N SER A 75 -6.98 0.33 4.24
CA SER A 75 -7.20 -0.32 5.53
C SER A 75 -8.70 -0.41 5.80
N PRO A 76 -9.19 -1.50 6.41
CA PRO A 76 -10.56 -1.56 6.91
C PRO A 76 -10.75 -0.77 8.20
N ASP A 77 -9.67 -0.22 8.79
CA ASP A 77 -9.75 0.56 10.03
C ASP A 77 -9.64 2.07 9.75
N PRO A 78 -10.64 2.89 10.12
CA PRO A 78 -10.58 4.35 9.96
C PRO A 78 -9.47 5.03 10.75
N LYS A 79 -9.03 4.44 11.86
CA LYS A 79 -7.93 4.99 12.65
C LYS A 79 -6.58 4.77 11.96
N ALA A 80 -6.53 3.91 10.94
CA ALA A 80 -5.35 3.71 10.12
C ALA A 80 -5.03 4.90 9.19
N ASN A 81 -5.90 5.92 9.09
CA ASN A 81 -5.69 7.02 8.17
C ASN A 81 -4.34 7.73 8.39
N ASP A 82 -3.94 7.96 9.65
CA ASP A 82 -2.62 8.53 10.00
C ASP A 82 -1.47 7.64 9.53
N LEU A 83 -1.61 6.33 9.72
CA LEU A 83 -0.62 5.34 9.29
C LEU A 83 -0.54 5.23 7.76
N LEU A 84 -1.67 5.29 7.05
CA LEU A 84 -1.71 5.31 5.59
C LEU A 84 -1.02 6.56 5.03
N GLN A 85 -1.21 7.72 5.68
CA GLN A 85 -0.47 8.94 5.33
C GLN A 85 1.04 8.82 5.58
N ARG A 86 1.46 8.17 6.68
CA ARG A 86 2.89 7.90 6.95
C ARG A 86 3.51 6.98 5.92
N ILE A 87 2.86 5.85 5.62
CA ILE A 87 3.29 4.90 4.58
C ILE A 87 3.39 5.61 3.23
N TYR A 88 2.40 6.44 2.89
CA TYR A 88 2.42 7.21 1.66
C TYR A 88 3.61 8.17 1.60
N ASN A 89 3.87 8.93 2.66
CA ASN A 89 5.02 9.83 2.73
C ASN A 89 6.35 9.08 2.64
N ALA A 90 6.50 7.94 3.33
CA ALA A 90 7.69 7.09 3.25
C ALA A 90 7.89 6.52 1.83
N TYR A 91 6.80 6.14 1.17
CA TYR A 91 6.80 5.71 -0.23
C TYR A 91 7.22 6.85 -1.17
N ASN A 92 6.64 8.04 -1.04
CA ASN A 92 6.93 9.20 -1.89
C ASN A 92 8.40 9.62 -1.76
N ARG A 93 8.92 9.70 -0.53
CA ARG A 93 10.35 9.95 -0.24
C ARG A 93 11.27 8.96 -0.94
N ARG A 94 10.91 7.67 -1.00
CA ARG A 94 11.70 6.62 -1.67
C ARG A 94 11.59 6.66 -3.19
N MET A 95 10.47 7.16 -3.71
CA MET A 95 10.27 7.41 -5.14
C MET A 95 10.91 8.73 -5.61
N GLY A 96 11.41 9.55 -4.68
CA GLY A 96 12.02 10.85 -4.97
C GLY A 96 10.98 11.90 -5.36
N ARG A 97 9.79 11.83 -4.74
CA ARG A 97 8.68 12.75 -4.95
C ARG A 97 8.32 13.52 -3.69
#